data_AF-A0A2T6ZJG3-F1
#
_entry.id   AF-A0A2T6ZJG3-F1
#
_cell.length_a   1.000
_cell.length_b   1.000
_cell.length_c   1.000
_cell.angle_alpha   90.00
_cell.angle_beta   90.00
_cell.angle_gamma   90.00
#
_symmetry.space_group_name_H-M   'P 1'
#
loop_
_entity.id
_entity.type
_entity.pdbx_description
1 polymer ?
#
loop_
_entity_poly.entity_id
_entity_poly.type
_entity_poly.pdbx_seq_one_letter_code
_entity_poly.pdbx_strand_id
1 'polypeptide(L)'
;MKASFALTFLAILLASVFAAPTASLQKRTTTLFPNYLIPLKQSTPNTAYPTQYTATILYNGDDSTGNEQRTIVGFDIPGNNEHNCTISFVLPAPVLGGYPHAVNGSGRLEVYGFNGQVINGVTNWNNRPPRYPLTPLWTIVQPTNFGPATVTGSPLPCNHGERMDFEVVATKGAGPTYFDWFELTTPKTGITLDTW
;
A
#
# COMPACT_ATOMS: atom_id res chain seq x y z
N MET A 1 41.05 -34.08 -74.44
CA MET A 1 42.08 -33.98 -73.37
C MET A 1 41.90 -32.64 -72.65
N LYS A 2 41.99 -32.67 -71.31
CA LYS A 2 41.94 -31.56 -70.31
C LYS A 2 40.52 -31.03 -70.03
N ALA A 3 39.84 -31.40 -68.92
CA ALA A 3 40.10 -31.09 -67.49
C ALA A 3 39.96 -29.59 -67.20
N SER A 4 39.35 -29.05 -66.14
CA SER A 4 38.64 -29.53 -64.95
C SER A 4 38.08 -28.29 -64.20
N PHE A 5 37.02 -28.50 -63.41
CA PHE A 5 36.70 -27.89 -62.09
C PHE A 5 36.74 -26.37 -61.79
N ALA A 6 35.63 -25.86 -61.22
CA ALA A 6 35.48 -25.28 -59.85
C ALA A 6 34.27 -24.33 -59.84
N LEU A 7 33.07 -24.74 -59.41
CA LEU A 7 32.56 -24.78 -58.02
C LEU A 7 32.75 -23.45 -57.25
N THR A 8 31.85 -22.49 -57.46
CA THR A 8 31.78 -21.27 -56.63
C THR A 8 30.84 -21.50 -55.46
N PHE A 9 31.41 -21.44 -54.26
CA PHE A 9 30.80 -21.73 -52.98
C PHE A 9 29.74 -20.68 -52.58
N LEU A 10 28.59 -21.19 -52.15
CA LEU A 10 27.49 -20.48 -51.52
C LEU A 10 27.91 -20.02 -50.10
N ALA A 11 27.97 -18.72 -49.85
CA ALA A 11 28.23 -18.15 -48.53
C ALA A 11 26.97 -17.46 -47.99
N ILE A 12 26.04 -18.22 -47.41
CA ILE A 12 24.97 -17.70 -46.57
C ILE A 12 25.50 -17.73 -45.13
N LEU A 13 26.07 -16.63 -44.67
CA LEU A 13 26.39 -16.42 -43.27
C LEU A 13 25.10 -16.07 -42.54
N LEU A 14 24.53 -17.08 -41.87
CA LEU A 14 23.56 -16.90 -40.80
C LEU A 14 24.22 -16.09 -39.68
N ALA A 15 23.93 -14.80 -39.60
CA ALA A 15 24.12 -14.05 -38.37
C ALA A 15 23.05 -14.52 -37.37
N SER A 16 23.37 -15.60 -36.65
CA SER A 16 22.63 -16.00 -35.46
C SER A 16 22.73 -14.89 -34.43
N VAL A 17 21.68 -14.06 -34.37
CA VAL A 17 21.46 -13.07 -33.33
C VAL A 17 21.34 -13.85 -32.02
N PHE A 18 22.43 -13.94 -31.27
CA PHE A 18 22.40 -14.24 -29.85
C PHE A 18 21.76 -13.05 -29.15
N ALA A 19 20.44 -12.95 -29.20
CA ALA A 19 19.70 -12.19 -28.20
C ALA A 19 19.88 -12.97 -26.90
N ALA A 20 20.90 -12.59 -26.11
CA ALA A 20 20.99 -13.02 -24.73
C ALA A 20 19.63 -12.72 -24.09
N PRO A 21 19.01 -13.66 -23.36
CA PRO A 21 17.82 -13.34 -22.60
C PRO A 21 18.23 -12.20 -21.67
N THR A 22 17.68 -11.01 -21.89
CA THR A 22 17.61 -9.99 -20.88
C THR A 22 16.79 -10.60 -19.77
N ALA A 23 17.49 -11.26 -18.83
CA ALA A 23 16.96 -11.51 -17.52
C ALA A 23 16.55 -10.13 -17.02
N SER A 24 15.25 -9.84 -17.11
CA SER A 24 14.63 -8.81 -16.31
C SER A 24 15.11 -9.13 -14.90
N LEU A 25 15.99 -8.29 -14.36
CA LEU A 25 16.29 -8.29 -12.94
C LEU A 25 14.94 -8.01 -12.29
N GLN A 26 14.22 -9.08 -11.98
CA GLN A 26 12.96 -9.02 -11.27
C GLN A 26 13.29 -8.35 -9.96
N LYS A 27 12.93 -7.07 -9.90
CA LYS A 27 13.23 -6.21 -8.77
C LYS A 27 12.65 -6.90 -7.54
N ARG A 28 13.52 -7.30 -6.61
CA ARG A 28 13.11 -8.03 -5.41
C ARG A 28 12.32 -7.04 -4.57
N THR A 29 11.00 -7.12 -4.66
CA THR A 29 10.11 -6.36 -3.80
C THR A 29 9.97 -7.10 -2.48
N THR A 30 10.23 -6.39 -1.38
CA THR A 30 9.94 -6.89 -0.03
C THR A 30 8.60 -6.31 0.42
N THR A 31 7.67 -7.16 0.85
CA THR A 31 6.39 -6.71 1.41
C THR A 31 6.49 -6.65 2.93
N LEU A 32 6.24 -5.47 3.49
CA LEU A 32 6.20 -5.20 4.92
C LEU A 32 4.74 -5.12 5.38
N PHE A 33 4.45 -5.76 6.51
CA PHE A 33 3.16 -5.64 7.20
C PHE A 33 3.23 -4.56 8.28
N PRO A 34 2.11 -3.91 8.63
CA PRO A 34 2.11 -2.91 9.68
C PRO A 34 2.56 -3.51 11.01
N ASN A 35 3.42 -2.80 11.74
CA ASN A 35 3.77 -3.15 13.12
C ASN A 35 2.66 -2.70 14.10
N TYR A 36 1.88 -1.69 13.73
CA TYR A 36 0.71 -1.27 14.50
C TYR A 36 -0.38 -0.61 13.68
N LEU A 37 -1.59 -0.63 14.26
CA LEU A 37 -2.78 0.07 13.79
C LEU A 37 -3.34 0.89 14.96
N ILE A 38 -3.28 2.22 14.91
CA ILE A 38 -3.78 3.09 15.98
C ILE A 38 -5.07 3.77 15.51
N PRO A 39 -6.22 3.50 16.13
CA PRO A 39 -7.45 4.19 15.78
C PRO A 39 -7.43 5.64 16.30
N LEU A 40 -7.91 6.55 15.47
CA LEU A 40 -8.19 7.93 15.83
C LEU A 40 -9.70 8.14 15.73
N LYS A 41 -10.35 8.53 16.83
CA LYS A 41 -11.80 8.71 16.89
C LYS A 41 -12.13 10.16 17.23
N GLN A 42 -12.89 10.82 16.37
CA GLN A 42 -13.32 12.19 16.59
C GLN A 42 -14.31 12.31 17.76
N SER A 43 -15.12 11.28 18.01
CA SER A 43 -16.09 11.25 19.11
C SER A 43 -15.45 11.14 20.50
N THR A 44 -14.21 10.67 20.58
CA THR A 44 -13.41 10.59 21.81
C THR A 44 -12.00 11.15 21.57
N PRO A 45 -11.89 12.46 21.31
CA PRO A 45 -10.73 13.00 20.61
C PRO A 45 -9.45 13.08 21.48
N ASN A 46 -9.60 12.99 22.80
CA ASN A 46 -8.48 12.96 23.75
C ASN A 46 -8.07 11.54 24.16
N THR A 47 -8.78 10.51 23.69
CA THR A 47 -8.46 9.12 24.02
C THR A 47 -7.37 8.62 23.09
N ALA A 48 -6.21 8.30 23.66
CA ALA A 48 -5.16 7.58 22.97
C ALA A 48 -5.43 6.08 23.06
N TYR A 49 -5.35 5.39 21.93
CA TYR A 49 -5.53 3.95 21.86
C TYR A 49 -4.18 3.28 21.63
N PRO A 50 -3.91 2.14 22.27
CA PRO A 50 -2.80 1.30 21.85
C PRO A 50 -3.12 0.67 20.49
N THR A 51 -2.10 0.04 19.90
CA THR A 51 -2.27 -0.77 18.69
C THR A 51 -3.45 -1.72 18.80
N GLN A 52 -4.21 -1.83 17.72
CA GLN A 52 -5.33 -2.74 17.54
C GLN A 52 -4.98 -3.79 16.48
N TYR A 53 -5.71 -4.89 16.48
CA TYR A 53 -5.58 -5.92 15.44
C TYR A 53 -6.43 -5.62 14.19
N THR A 54 -7.45 -4.77 14.35
CA THR A 54 -8.37 -4.38 13.29
C THR A 54 -8.20 -2.89 13.02
N ALA A 55 -8.11 -2.52 11.76
CA ALA A 55 -8.22 -1.14 11.32
C ALA A 55 -9.67 -0.87 10.90
N THR A 56 -10.19 0.27 11.35
CA THR A 56 -11.53 0.73 10.99
C THR A 56 -11.44 2.17 10.51
N ILE A 57 -12.06 2.44 9.37
CA ILE A 57 -12.27 3.80 8.84
C ILE A 57 -13.76 4.02 8.76
N LEU A 58 -14.24 5.13 9.33
CA LEU A 58 -15.66 5.50 9.29
C LEU A 58 -15.78 6.99 8.97
N TYR A 59 -16.55 7.30 7.95
CA TYR A 59 -16.95 8.66 7.62
C TYR A 59 -18.38 8.66 7.10
N ASN A 60 -19.25 9.44 7.73
CA ASN A 60 -20.67 9.46 7.39
C ASN A 60 -21.01 10.37 6.19
N GLY A 61 -20.01 10.99 5.54
CA GLY A 61 -20.24 11.95 4.46
C GLY A 61 -20.55 13.38 4.92
N ASP A 62 -20.56 13.62 6.24
CA ASP A 62 -20.86 14.93 6.83
C ASP A 62 -19.84 15.25 7.95
N ASP A 63 -19.04 16.29 7.71
CA ASP A 63 -18.00 16.76 8.61
C ASP A 63 -18.54 17.39 9.91
N SER A 64 -19.81 17.80 9.92
CA SER A 64 -20.44 18.40 11.11
C SER A 64 -20.79 17.37 12.19
N THR A 65 -20.93 16.10 11.83
CA THR A 65 -21.41 15.05 12.75
C THR A 65 -20.40 14.61 13.79
N GLY A 66 -19.12 14.96 13.64
CA GLY A 66 -18.10 14.70 14.66
C GLY A 66 -17.76 13.22 14.91
N ASN A 67 -18.19 12.30 14.04
CA ASN A 67 -18.10 10.85 14.26
C ASN A 67 -17.12 10.15 13.31
N GLU A 68 -16.13 10.88 12.78
CA GLU A 68 -15.12 10.29 11.92
C GLU A 68 -14.18 9.36 12.72
N GLN A 69 -13.88 8.19 12.15
CA GLN A 69 -12.83 7.30 12.61
C GLN A 69 -11.80 7.10 11.50
N ARG A 70 -10.53 7.18 11.90
CA ARG A 70 -9.36 7.02 11.05
C ARG A 70 -8.42 6.01 11.67
N THR A 71 -7.42 5.57 10.92
CA THR A 71 -6.40 4.66 11.44
C THR A 71 -5.01 5.15 11.04
N ILE A 72 -4.09 5.23 12.00
CA ILE A 72 -2.67 5.37 11.72
C ILE A 72 -2.08 3.98 11.55
N VAL A 73 -1.28 3.79 10.51
CA VAL A 73 -0.51 2.57 10.27
C VAL A 73 0.98 2.88 10.32
N GLY A 74 1.74 2.03 11.02
CA GLY A 74 3.18 2.18 11.16
C GLY A 74 3.93 0.99 10.58
N PHE A 75 4.95 1.23 9.77
CA PHE A 75 5.80 0.21 9.16
C PHE A 75 7.25 0.40 9.65
N ASP A 76 7.88 -0.68 10.12
CA ASP A 76 9.30 -0.66 10.43
C ASP A 76 10.09 -1.00 9.16
N ILE A 77 10.88 -0.04 8.67
CA ILE A 77 11.62 -0.19 7.41
C ILE A 77 12.97 -0.85 7.71
N PRO A 78 13.31 -1.97 7.05
CA PRO A 78 14.63 -2.58 7.22
C PRO A 78 15.74 -1.64 6.73
N GLY A 79 16.91 -1.69 7.36
CA GLY A 79 18.11 -0.95 6.93
C GLY A 79 18.78 -1.54 5.69
N ASN A 80 18.02 -2.00 4.70
CA ASN A 80 18.52 -2.57 3.45
C ASN A 80 18.70 -1.49 2.36
N ASN A 81 19.06 -1.88 1.14
CA ASN A 81 19.32 -0.95 0.03
C ASN A 81 18.07 -0.61 -0.81
N GLU A 82 16.86 -0.91 -0.34
CA GLU A 82 15.62 -0.65 -1.08
C GLU A 82 15.18 0.80 -0.93
N HIS A 83 15.23 1.58 -2.02
CA HIS A 83 15.09 3.03 -1.95
C HIS A 83 13.65 3.52 -2.02
N ASN A 84 12.73 2.74 -2.57
CA ASN A 84 11.38 3.19 -2.85
C ASN A 84 10.37 2.39 -2.05
N CYS A 85 9.43 3.10 -1.46
CA CYS A 85 8.34 2.58 -0.66
C CYS A 85 7.02 2.95 -1.34
N THR A 86 6.11 2.00 -1.51
CA THR A 86 4.72 2.25 -1.91
C THR A 86 3.77 1.46 -1.02
N ILE A 87 2.58 1.98 -0.78
CA ILE A 87 1.54 1.17 -0.15
C ILE A 87 0.88 0.25 -1.18
N SER A 88 0.38 -0.87 -0.67
CA SER A 88 -0.51 -1.80 -1.36
C SER A 88 -1.67 -2.11 -0.45
N PHE A 89 -2.86 -2.36 -1.00
CA PHE A 89 -4.05 -2.73 -0.23
C PHE A 89 -4.73 -3.94 -0.87
N VAL A 90 -5.13 -4.91 -0.05
CA VAL A 90 -5.85 -6.10 -0.51
C VAL A 90 -6.99 -6.40 0.45
N LEU A 91 -8.21 -6.49 -0.08
CA LEU A 91 -9.37 -6.94 0.69
C LEU A 91 -10.08 -8.03 -0.13
N PRO A 92 -9.73 -9.31 0.08
CA PRO A 92 -10.29 -10.40 -0.71
C PRO A 92 -11.79 -10.56 -0.46
N ALA A 93 -12.51 -11.29 -1.30
CA ALA A 93 -13.91 -11.60 -1.01
C ALA A 93 -14.04 -12.40 0.31
N PRO A 94 -15.06 -12.12 1.15
CA PRO A 94 -15.30 -12.90 2.35
C PRO A 94 -15.44 -14.39 2.04
N VAL A 95 -14.72 -15.23 2.80
CA VAL A 95 -14.81 -16.68 2.73
C VAL A 95 -15.41 -17.23 4.01
N LEU A 96 -16.14 -18.34 3.93
CA LEU A 96 -16.73 -18.98 5.10
C LEU A 96 -15.63 -19.40 6.09
N GLY A 97 -15.74 -18.95 7.34
CA GLY A 97 -14.73 -19.21 8.38
C GLY A 97 -13.48 -18.33 8.29
N GLY A 98 -13.40 -17.41 7.32
CA GLY A 98 -12.38 -16.36 7.29
C GLY A 98 -12.64 -15.26 8.32
N TYR A 99 -11.62 -14.43 8.56
CA TYR A 99 -11.81 -13.24 9.40
C TYR A 99 -12.78 -12.26 8.74
N PRO A 100 -13.76 -11.73 9.50
CA PRO A 100 -14.71 -10.77 8.98
C PRO A 100 -13.98 -9.47 8.61
N HIS A 101 -14.39 -8.89 7.51
CA HIS A 101 -13.93 -7.59 7.03
C HIS A 101 -15.02 -7.00 6.12
N ALA A 102 -15.01 -5.69 5.93
CA ALA A 102 -16.08 -4.98 5.25
C ALA A 102 -15.56 -3.74 4.51
N VAL A 103 -16.23 -3.44 3.40
CA VAL A 103 -16.09 -2.18 2.67
C VAL A 103 -17.48 -1.74 2.22
N ASN A 104 -17.90 -0.54 2.62
CA ASN A 104 -19.19 0.04 2.25
C ASN A 104 -19.02 1.51 1.81
N GLY A 105 -20.02 2.00 1.07
CA GLY A 105 -20.07 3.39 0.63
C GLY A 105 -19.12 3.65 -0.55
N SER A 106 -18.33 4.72 -0.48
CA SER A 106 -17.48 5.16 -1.60
C SER A 106 -16.35 4.18 -1.95
N GLY A 107 -15.92 3.36 -1.01
CA GLY A 107 -14.75 2.49 -1.18
C GLY A 107 -13.44 3.25 -1.41
N ARG A 108 -13.37 4.55 -1.09
CA ARG A 108 -12.21 5.40 -1.39
C ARG A 108 -11.52 5.92 -0.12
N LEU A 109 -10.22 5.67 -0.04
CA LEU A 109 -9.36 6.12 1.06
C LEU A 109 -8.23 7.00 0.54
N GLU A 110 -7.74 7.87 1.41
CA GLU A 110 -6.53 8.68 1.22
C GLU A 110 -5.52 8.33 2.30
N VAL A 111 -4.24 8.35 1.91
CA VAL A 111 -3.13 8.04 2.80
C VAL A 111 -2.18 9.24 2.86
N TYR A 112 -1.93 9.72 4.08
CA TYR A 112 -1.10 10.89 4.36
C TYR A 112 0.11 10.51 5.20
N GLY A 113 1.24 11.18 4.96
CA GLY A 113 2.39 11.15 5.88
C GLY A 113 2.23 12.16 7.02
N PHE A 114 3.14 12.12 7.98
CA PHE A 114 3.20 13.04 9.11
C PHE A 114 4.47 13.89 9.10
N ASN A 115 4.39 15.12 9.61
CA ASN A 115 5.54 15.90 10.05
C ASN A 115 5.64 15.86 11.58
N GLY A 116 6.26 14.80 12.08
CA GLY A 116 6.43 14.54 13.51
C GLY A 116 6.28 13.05 13.83
N GLN A 117 6.46 12.71 15.11
CA GLN A 117 6.47 11.33 15.56
C GLN A 117 5.08 10.86 16.01
N VAL A 118 4.69 9.67 15.57
CA VAL A 118 3.55 8.92 16.14
C VAL A 118 4.06 8.04 17.28
N ILE A 119 3.36 8.08 18.42
CA ILE A 119 3.71 7.28 19.60
C ILE A 119 2.50 6.41 19.95
N ASN A 120 2.67 5.10 19.82
CA ASN A 120 1.65 4.10 20.14
C ASN A 120 1.15 4.24 21.59
N GLY A 121 -0.17 4.31 21.78
CA GLY A 121 -0.80 4.50 23.10
C GLY A 121 -0.76 5.94 23.63
N VAL A 122 -0.18 6.89 22.90
CA VAL A 122 -0.09 8.31 23.29
C VAL A 122 -0.72 9.22 22.24
N THR A 123 -0.54 8.92 20.96
CA THR A 123 -1.18 9.65 19.86
C THR A 123 -2.69 9.42 19.87
N ASN A 124 -3.44 10.52 19.78
CA ASN A 124 -4.90 10.58 19.74
C ASN A 124 -5.34 11.59 18.67
N TRP A 125 -6.65 11.80 18.55
CA TRP A 125 -7.18 12.72 17.55
C TRP A 125 -6.62 14.14 17.70
N ASN A 126 -6.57 14.69 18.92
CA ASN A 126 -6.18 16.09 19.13
C ASN A 126 -4.67 16.35 19.12
N ASN A 127 -3.84 15.36 19.45
CA ASN A 127 -2.38 15.53 19.56
C ASN A 127 -1.57 14.87 18.44
N ARG A 128 -2.23 14.25 17.45
CA ARG A 128 -1.53 13.67 16.30
C ARG A 128 -0.68 14.71 15.57
N PRO A 129 0.51 14.34 15.06
CA PRO A 129 1.31 15.26 14.26
C PRO A 129 0.52 15.81 13.06
N PRO A 130 0.83 17.01 12.57
CA PRO A 130 0.23 17.54 11.36
C PRO A 130 0.61 16.67 10.15
N ARG A 131 -0.30 16.58 9.18
CA ARG A 131 -0.05 15.90 7.91
C ARG A 131 1.05 16.61 7.14
N TYR A 132 1.91 15.83 6.50
CA TYR A 132 2.86 16.35 5.52
C TYR A 132 3.18 15.28 4.47
N PRO A 133 3.03 15.60 3.16
CA PRO A 133 2.44 16.84 2.63
C PRO A 133 0.95 16.98 2.98
N LEU A 134 0.37 18.16 2.69
CA LEU A 134 -1.08 18.40 2.88
C LEU A 134 -1.94 17.68 1.85
N THR A 135 -1.34 17.24 0.74
CA THR A 135 -1.96 16.38 -0.26
C THR A 135 -1.73 14.92 0.10
N PRO A 136 -2.67 14.00 -0.24
CA PRO A 136 -2.45 12.58 -0.01
C PRO A 136 -1.25 12.08 -0.80
N LEU A 137 -0.46 11.20 -0.19
CA LEU A 137 0.64 10.48 -0.84
C LEU A 137 0.08 9.42 -1.80
N TRP A 138 -0.98 8.74 -1.36
CA TRP A 138 -1.67 7.74 -2.15
C TRP A 138 -3.19 7.82 -1.97
N THR A 139 -3.91 7.36 -2.98
CA THR A 139 -5.35 7.09 -2.94
C THR A 139 -5.56 5.59 -3.14
N ILE A 140 -6.42 5.00 -2.32
CA ILE A 140 -6.86 3.60 -2.44
C ILE A 140 -8.32 3.61 -2.89
N VAL A 141 -8.65 2.81 -3.89
CA VAL A 141 -10.03 2.53 -4.31
C VAL A 141 -10.25 1.02 -4.17
N GLN A 142 -11.05 0.63 -3.19
CA GLN A 142 -11.50 -0.74 -2.99
C GLN A 142 -12.95 -0.87 -3.45
N PRO A 143 -13.22 -1.65 -4.52
CA PRO A 143 -14.59 -1.97 -4.91
C PRO A 143 -15.37 -2.64 -3.77
N THR A 144 -16.64 -2.25 -3.59
CA THR A 144 -17.52 -2.80 -2.53
C THR A 144 -17.94 -4.25 -2.78
N ASN A 145 -17.72 -4.75 -4.01
CA ASN A 145 -17.88 -6.17 -4.37
C ASN A 145 -16.61 -7.00 -4.13
N PHE A 146 -15.63 -6.46 -3.39
CA PHE A 146 -14.34 -7.10 -3.10
C PHE A 146 -13.51 -7.44 -4.35
N GLY A 147 -13.68 -6.67 -5.43
CA GLY A 147 -12.75 -6.68 -6.56
C GLY A 147 -11.35 -6.19 -6.16
N PRO A 148 -10.33 -6.35 -7.03
CA PRO A 148 -8.98 -5.87 -6.76
C PRO A 148 -8.96 -4.36 -6.44
N ALA A 149 -8.26 -4.00 -5.37
CA ALA A 149 -8.05 -2.60 -5.03
C ALA A 149 -7.13 -1.93 -6.07
N THR A 150 -7.37 -0.65 -6.34
CA THR A 150 -6.45 0.20 -7.10
C THR A 150 -5.76 1.15 -6.13
N VAL A 151 -4.44 1.20 -6.17
CA VAL A 151 -3.64 2.19 -5.43
C VAL A 151 -2.99 3.14 -6.44
N THR A 152 -3.20 4.44 -6.26
CA THR A 152 -2.57 5.48 -7.08
C THR A 152 -1.75 6.43 -6.23
N GLY A 153 -0.52 6.71 -6.64
CA GLY A 153 0.40 7.65 -6.01
C GLY A 153 1.83 7.33 -6.42
N SER A 154 2.75 8.28 -6.24
CA SER A 154 4.16 8.05 -6.55
C SER A 154 4.82 7.27 -5.42
N PRO A 155 5.79 6.39 -5.72
CA PRO A 155 6.68 5.84 -4.70
C PRO A 155 7.41 6.98 -3.99
N LEU A 156 7.71 6.78 -2.71
CA LEU A 156 8.48 7.72 -1.90
C LEU A 156 9.77 7.09 -1.38
N PRO A 157 10.78 7.91 -0.99
CA PRO A 157 11.99 7.38 -0.39
C PRO A 157 11.71 6.60 0.89
N CYS A 158 12.25 5.39 1.01
CA CYS A 158 12.17 4.63 2.25
C CYS A 158 13.07 5.23 3.34
N ASN A 159 12.56 5.33 4.57
CA ASN A 159 13.36 5.74 5.73
C ASN A 159 14.12 4.53 6.29
N HIS A 160 15.24 4.18 5.67
CA HIS A 160 16.02 2.98 5.98
C HIS A 160 16.37 2.85 7.48
N GLY A 161 15.94 1.75 8.10
CA GLY A 161 16.20 1.47 9.52
C GLY A 161 15.32 2.26 10.49
N GLU A 162 14.39 3.06 9.97
CA GLU A 162 13.46 3.86 10.76
C GLU A 162 12.01 3.41 10.52
N ARG A 163 11.09 4.01 11.28
CA ARG A 163 9.66 3.80 11.10
C ARG A 163 9.09 4.80 10.11
N MET A 164 8.10 4.35 9.32
CA MET A 164 7.25 5.22 8.52
C MET A 164 5.80 5.09 8.97
N ASP A 165 5.20 6.24 9.29
CA ASP A 165 3.83 6.33 9.80
C ASP A 165 2.93 7.05 8.82
N PHE A 166 1.73 6.50 8.62
CA PHE A 166 0.75 7.05 7.69
C PHE A 166 -0.64 7.13 8.32
N GLU A 167 -1.35 8.25 8.12
CA GLU A 167 -2.78 8.36 8.42
C GLU A 167 -3.58 7.84 7.23
N VAL A 168 -4.41 6.82 7.45
CA VAL A 168 -5.39 6.33 6.47
C VAL A 168 -6.76 6.90 6.84
N VAL A 169 -7.41 7.54 5.88
CA VAL A 169 -8.71 8.23 6.08
C VAL A 169 -9.65 8.01 4.91
N ALA A 170 -10.95 8.22 5.12
CA ALA A 170 -11.90 8.28 4.01
C ALA A 170 -11.67 9.54 3.15
N THR A 171 -11.82 9.42 1.83
CA THR A 171 -11.73 10.57 0.93
C THR A 171 -12.90 11.53 1.15
N LYS A 172 -12.61 12.78 1.49
CA LYS A 172 -13.63 13.81 1.67
C LYS A 172 -14.32 14.13 0.33
N GLY A 173 -15.64 14.33 0.37
CA GLY A 173 -16.45 14.59 -0.82
C GLY A 173 -16.76 13.35 -1.70
N ALA A 174 -16.19 12.18 -1.41
CA ALA A 174 -16.51 10.94 -2.14
C ALA A 174 -17.80 10.25 -1.63
N GLY A 175 -18.39 10.75 -0.55
CA GLY A 175 -19.57 10.20 0.11
C GLY A 175 -19.25 9.40 1.39
N PRO A 176 -20.28 8.81 2.03
CA PRO A 176 -20.10 7.96 3.20
C PRO A 176 -19.15 6.80 2.89
N THR A 177 -18.32 6.43 3.85
CA THR A 177 -17.27 5.43 3.68
C THR A 177 -17.09 4.65 4.96
N TYR A 178 -17.08 3.32 4.85
CA TYR A 178 -16.75 2.43 5.95
C TYR A 178 -15.81 1.33 5.46
N PHE A 179 -14.74 1.13 6.20
CA PHE A 179 -13.81 0.01 6.05
C PHE A 179 -13.57 -0.61 7.40
N ASP A 180 -13.47 -1.93 7.42
CA ASP A 180 -13.03 -2.69 8.58
C ASP A 180 -12.24 -3.91 8.10
N TRP A 181 -11.02 -4.08 8.57
CA TRP A 181 -10.19 -5.22 8.18
C TRP A 181 -9.20 -5.60 9.28
N PHE A 182 -8.80 -6.87 9.25
CA PHE A 182 -7.72 -7.43 10.06
C PHE A 182 -6.50 -7.67 9.16
N GLU A 183 -5.30 -7.38 9.65
CA GLU A 183 -4.05 -7.64 8.91
C GLU A 183 -3.70 -9.13 8.90
N LEU A 184 -3.75 -9.76 7.73
CA LEU A 184 -3.44 -11.18 7.54
C LEU A 184 -2.39 -11.38 6.45
N THR A 185 -1.51 -12.35 6.67
CA THR A 185 -0.56 -12.80 5.64
C THR A 185 -1.19 -13.81 4.68
N THR A 186 -2.13 -14.64 5.15
CA THR A 186 -2.73 -15.74 4.38
C THR A 186 -4.23 -15.91 4.71
N PRO A 187 -5.15 -15.64 3.77
CA PRO A 187 -4.92 -14.86 2.55
C PRO A 187 -4.48 -13.43 2.91
N LYS A 188 -3.65 -12.81 2.05
CA LYS A 188 -3.20 -11.42 2.25
C LYS A 188 -4.43 -10.51 2.37
N THR A 189 -4.57 -9.85 3.51
CA THR A 189 -5.66 -8.93 3.82
C THR A 189 -5.09 -7.72 4.54
N GLY A 190 -5.48 -6.53 4.11
CA GLY A 190 -5.10 -5.26 4.71
C GLY A 190 -4.12 -4.43 3.90
N ILE A 191 -3.45 -3.50 4.58
CA ILE A 191 -2.51 -2.54 4.00
C ILE A 191 -1.08 -2.99 4.25
N THR A 192 -0.28 -3.05 3.19
CA THR A 192 1.14 -3.37 3.27
C THR A 192 1.98 -2.27 2.66
N LEU A 193 3.27 -2.25 2.98
CA LEU A 193 4.25 -1.39 2.33
C LEU A 193 5.21 -2.26 1.54
N ASP A 194 5.28 -2.04 0.24
CA ASP A 194 6.20 -2.73 -0.67
C ASP A 194 7.44 -1.86 -0.88
N THR A 195 8.63 -2.47 -0.76
CA THR A 195 9.93 -1.79 -0.81
C THR A 195 10.81 -2.36 -1.92
N TRP A 196 11.54 -1.49 -2.66
CA TRP A 196 12.45 -1.91 -3.75
C TRP A 196 13.52 -0.88 -4.16
#